data_AF-A0A4Y2H6M3-F1
#
_entry.id   AF-A0A4Y2H6M3-F1
#
_cell.length_a   1.000
_cell.length_b   1.000
_cell.length_c   1.000
_cell.angle_alpha   90.00
_cell.angle_beta   90.00
_cell.angle_gamma   90.00
#
_symmetry.space_group_name_H-M   'P 1'
#
loop_
_entity.id
_entity.type
_entity.pdbx_description
1 polymer ?
#
loop_
_entity_poly.entity_id
_entity_poly.type
_entity_poly.pdbx_seq_one_letter_code
_entity_poly.pdbx_strand_id
1 'polypeptide(L)'
;MGGVDKLDWNIQKYRTKIRGEKWYFPIFTNTMDMALVNTHTIYCIANKKIPLINFRREVARFNLSLHPLSDPRNSGRPWYSVRAPRNEDDVRKILMGLI
;
A
#
# COMPACT_ATOMS: atom_id res chain seq x y z
N MET A 1 18.92 -9.27 -28.02
CA MET A 1 18.65 -8.04 -27.24
C MET A 1 17.16 -7.76 -27.30
N GLY A 2 16.38 -8.16 -26.28
CA GLY A 2 14.93 -7.95 -26.33
C GLY A 2 14.18 -8.26 -25.02
N GLY A 3 14.91 -8.51 -23.93
CA GLY A 3 14.29 -8.71 -22.61
C GLY A 3 13.74 -7.40 -22.05
N VAL A 4 14.52 -6.32 -22.17
CA VAL A 4 14.12 -4.97 -21.72
C VAL A 4 12.95 -4.45 -22.54
N ASP A 5 12.97 -4.61 -23.88
CA ASP A 5 11.88 -4.15 -24.75
C ASP A 5 10.56 -4.88 -24.46
N LYS A 6 10.64 -6.18 -24.14
CA LYS A 6 9.46 -6.97 -23.73
C LYS A 6 8.90 -6.50 -22.40
N LEU A 7 9.77 -6.19 -21.43
CA LEU A 7 9.36 -5.64 -20.15
C LEU A 7 8.65 -4.31 -20.35
N ASP A 8 9.24 -3.38 -21.12
CA ASP A 8 8.66 -2.07 -21.39
C ASP A 8 7.32 -2.16 -22.11
N TRP A 9 7.20 -3.04 -23.12
CA TRP A 9 5.95 -3.29 -23.82
C TRP A 9 4.85 -3.82 -22.90
N ASN A 10 5.18 -4.75 -21.99
CA ASN A 10 4.22 -5.29 -21.03
C ASN A 10 3.78 -4.25 -20.00
N ILE A 11 4.69 -3.39 -19.54
CA ILE A 11 4.36 -2.27 -18.64
C ILE A 11 3.45 -1.28 -19.37
N GLN A 12 3.77 -0.92 -20.61
CA GLN A 12 3.01 0.07 -21.36
C GLN A 12 1.55 -0.34 -21.60
N LYS A 13 1.26 -1.64 -21.75
CA LYS A 13 -0.11 -2.17 -21.90
C LYS A 13 -1.04 -1.87 -20.73
N TYR A 14 -0.53 -1.98 -19.51
CA TYR A 14 -1.35 -1.89 -18.29
C TYR A 14 -0.79 -0.86 -17.29
N ARG A 15 -0.13 0.18 -17.81
CA ARG A 15 0.56 1.20 -17.02
C ARG A 15 -0.38 1.90 -16.04
N THR A 16 0.08 2.06 -14.81
CA THR A 16 -0.65 2.79 -13.77
C THR A 16 -0.60 4.30 -14.06
N LYS A 17 -1.69 4.85 -14.61
CA LYS A 17 -1.84 6.29 -14.90
C LYS A 17 -2.46 7.04 -13.72
N ILE A 18 -1.72 7.13 -12.62
CA ILE A 18 -2.11 7.96 -11.48
C ILE A 18 -1.27 9.23 -11.50
N ARG A 19 -1.93 10.40 -11.49
CA ARG A 19 -1.25 11.69 -11.39
C ARG A 19 -0.89 11.94 -9.94
N GLY A 20 0.39 11.82 -9.61
CA GLY A 20 0.93 12.28 -8.34
C GLY A 20 1.35 13.75 -8.42
N GLU A 21 1.23 14.48 -7.31
CA GLU A 21 1.73 15.86 -7.22
C GLU A 21 3.26 15.93 -7.17
N LYS A 22 3.89 14.83 -6.73
CA LYS A 22 5.33 14.77 -6.48
C LYS A 22 6.05 14.08 -7.64
N TRP A 23 7.20 14.64 -8.03
CA TRP A 23 8.00 14.17 -9.17
C TRP A 23 8.43 12.71 -9.07
N TYR A 24 8.59 12.18 -7.85
CA TYR A 24 9.02 10.80 -7.63
C TYR A 24 7.86 9.79 -7.76
N PHE A 25 6.61 10.25 -7.71
CA PHE A 25 5.46 9.35 -7.71
C PHE A 25 5.34 8.51 -8.99
N PRO A 26 5.57 9.07 -10.20
CA PRO A 26 5.65 8.27 -11.43
C PRO A 26 6.76 7.22 -11.43
N ILE A 27 7.87 7.45 -10.72
CA ILE A 27 8.97 6.48 -10.60
C ILE A 27 8.50 5.31 -9.74
N PHE A 28 7.88 5.61 -8.59
CA PHE A 28 7.33 4.61 -7.69
C PHE A 28 6.28 3.71 -8.35
N THR A 29 5.31 4.29 -9.06
CA THR A 29 4.29 3.50 -9.76
C THR A 29 4.89 2.64 -10.87
N ASN A 30 5.90 3.14 -11.57
CA ASN A 30 6.63 2.38 -12.58
C ASN A 30 7.40 1.19 -11.97
N THR A 31 8.01 1.36 -10.79
CA THR A 31 8.66 0.26 -10.07
C THR A 31 7.66 -0.83 -9.66
N MET A 32 6.46 -0.44 -9.21
CA MET A 32 5.39 -1.39 -8.90
C MET A 32 4.90 -2.14 -10.14
N ASP A 33 4.73 -1.46 -11.27
CA ASP A 33 4.35 -2.08 -12.54
C ASP A 33 5.44 -3.06 -13.02
N MET A 34 6.73 -2.70 -12.89
CA MET A 34 7.87 -3.61 -13.17
C MET A 34 7.84 -4.87 -12.30
N ALA A 35 7.67 -4.69 -10.98
CA ALA A 35 7.61 -5.81 -10.04
C ALA A 35 6.46 -6.76 -10.38
N LEU A 36 5.29 -6.22 -10.75
CA LEU A 36 4.13 -7.03 -11.12
C LEU A 36 4.37 -7.85 -12.40
N VAL A 37 5.00 -7.28 -13.43
CA VAL A 37 5.35 -8.00 -14.67
C VAL A 37 6.40 -9.08 -14.40
N ASN A 38 7.40 -8.81 -13.56
CA ASN A 38 8.41 -9.80 -13.18
C ASN A 38 7.78 -10.97 -12.40
N THR A 39 6.92 -10.68 -11.42
CA THR A 39 6.19 -11.71 -10.66
C THR A 39 5.28 -12.54 -11.57
N HIS A 40 4.62 -11.90 -12.55
CA HIS A 40 3.83 -12.63 -13.57
C HIS A 40 4.70 -13.59 -14.39
N THR A 41 5.90 -13.17 -14.75
CA THR A 41 6.87 -14.01 -15.49
C THR A 41 7.28 -15.22 -14.65
N ILE A 42 7.62 -15.01 -13.38
CA ILE A 42 7.95 -16.10 -12.43
C ILE A 42 6.75 -17.03 -12.24
N TYR A 43 5.54 -16.48 -12.08
CA TYR A 43 4.31 -17.26 -11.96
C TYR A 43 4.07 -18.13 -13.19
N CYS A 44 4.28 -17.62 -14.40
CA CYS A 44 4.12 -18.37 -15.64
C CYS A 44 5.17 -19.45 -15.87
N ILE A 45 6.33 -19.34 -15.20
CA ILE A 45 7.36 -20.39 -15.19
C ILE A 45 6.97 -21.51 -14.24
N ALA A 46 6.46 -21.17 -13.05
CA ALA A 46 6.12 -22.14 -12.01
C ALA A 46 4.72 -22.78 -12.17
N ASN A 47 3.77 -22.08 -12.79
CA ASN A 47 2.36 -22.45 -12.86
C ASN A 47 1.80 -22.38 -14.28
N LYS A 48 0.49 -22.64 -14.42
CA LYS A 48 -0.22 -22.47 -15.70
C LYS A 48 -0.16 -21.01 -16.16
N LYS A 49 0.14 -20.81 -17.44
CA LYS A 49 0.19 -19.49 -18.06
C LYS A 49 -1.20 -18.85 -18.02
N ILE A 50 -1.28 -17.69 -17.39
CA ILE A 50 -2.47 -16.83 -17.38
C ILE A 50 -2.13 -15.49 -18.04
N PRO A 51 -3.10 -14.81 -18.68
CA PRO A 51 -2.83 -13.50 -19.27
C PRO A 51 -2.55 -12.46 -18.16
N LEU A 52 -1.66 -11.52 -18.46
CA LEU A 52 -1.16 -10.51 -17.51
C LEU A 52 -2.30 -9.70 -16.85
N ILE A 53 -3.36 -9.39 -17.59
CA ILE A 53 -4.55 -8.69 -17.06
C ILE A 53 -5.28 -9.49 -15.98
N ASN A 54 -5.41 -10.80 -16.14
CA ASN A 54 -6.07 -11.65 -15.16
C ASN A 54 -5.19 -11.79 -13.93
N PHE A 55 -3.88 -11.97 -14.10
CA PHE A 55 -2.95 -11.98 -12.98
C PHE A 55 -3.04 -10.70 -12.13
N ARG A 56 -3.04 -9.54 -12.79
CA ARG A 56 -3.18 -8.24 -12.09
C ARG A 56 -4.51 -8.12 -11.34
N ARG A 57 -5.60 -8.65 -11.91
CA ARG A 57 -6.92 -8.68 -11.24
C ARG A 57 -6.90 -9.58 -10.00
N GLU A 58 -6.27 -10.74 -10.07
CA GLU A 58 -6.13 -11.63 -8.90
C GLU A 58 -5.28 -11.00 -7.80
N VAL A 59 -4.17 -10.34 -8.17
CA VAL A 59 -3.36 -9.58 -7.20
C VAL A 59 -4.18 -8.45 -6.55
N ALA A 60 -4.98 -7.72 -7.33
CA ALA A 60 -5.84 -6.67 -6.77
C ALA A 60 -6.92 -7.24 -5.84
N ARG A 61 -7.58 -8.34 -6.23
CA ARG A 61 -8.58 -9.04 -5.40
C ARG A 61 -7.97 -9.54 -4.10
N PHE A 62 -6.79 -10.14 -4.17
CA PHE A 62 -6.05 -10.59 -2.99
C PHE A 62 -5.79 -9.41 -2.04
N ASN A 63 -5.24 -8.30 -2.54
CA ASN A 63 -5.00 -7.11 -1.72
C ASN A 63 -6.28 -6.53 -1.10
N LEU A 64 -7.41 -6.57 -1.82
CA LEU A 64 -8.70 -6.11 -1.29
C LEU A 64 -9.32 -7.08 -0.28
N SER A 65 -9.01 -8.37 -0.38
CA SER A 65 -9.48 -9.39 0.57
C SER A 65 -8.76 -9.35 1.91
N LEU A 66 -7.60 -8.69 1.98
CA LEU A 66 -6.88 -8.52 3.23
C LEU A 66 -7.71 -7.63 4.17
N HIS A 67 -7.90 -8.10 5.40
CA HIS A 67 -8.52 -7.28 6.44
C HIS A 67 -7.70 -6.01 6.67
N PRO A 68 -8.34 -4.84 6.82
CA PRO A 68 -7.62 -3.60 7.10
C PRO A 68 -6.85 -3.75 8.42
N LEU A 69 -5.52 -3.67 8.36
CA LEU A 69 -4.63 -3.76 9.52
C LEU A 69 -4.85 -2.63 10.54
N SER A 70 -5.54 -1.56 10.12
CA SER A 70 -5.90 -0.42 10.95
C SER A 70 -7.32 0.00 10.62
N ASP A 71 -8.14 0.29 11.64
CA ASP A 71 -9.38 1.03 11.43
C ASP A 71 -9.01 2.43 10.90
N PRO A 72 -9.38 2.81 9.66
CA PRO A 72 -9.06 4.12 9.11
C PRO A 72 -9.67 5.27 9.93
N ARG A 73 -10.66 4.99 10.80
CA ARG A 73 -11.20 5.96 11.75
C ARG A 73 -10.32 6.17 12.99
N ASN A 74 -9.41 5.23 13.26
CA ASN A 74 -8.54 5.21 14.43
C ASN A 74 -7.04 5.18 14.07
N SER A 75 -6.71 5.36 12.79
CA SER A 75 -5.34 5.36 12.26
C SER A 75 -4.61 6.71 12.42
N GLY A 76 -5.30 7.72 12.96
CA GLY A 76 -4.66 8.96 13.38
C GLY A 76 -3.71 8.72 14.56
N ARG A 77 -2.73 9.61 14.72
CA ARG A 77 -1.96 9.70 15.97
C ARG A 77 -2.99 9.78 17.11
N PRO A 78 -2.93 8.91 18.15
CA PRO A 78 -3.84 9.03 19.27
C PRO A 78 -3.74 10.47 19.75
N TRP A 79 -4.85 11.20 19.66
CA TRP A 79 -4.94 12.53 20.21
C TRP A 79 -4.85 12.31 21.72
N TYR A 80 -3.65 12.39 22.28
CA TYR A 80 -3.51 12.66 23.69
C TYR A 80 -4.03 14.09 23.87
N SER A 81 -5.35 14.25 23.91
CA SER A 81 -5.97 15.31 24.69
C SER A 81 -5.77 15.00 26.17
N VAL A 82 -4.53 14.73 26.59
CA VAL A 82 -4.12 15.11 27.93
C VAL A 82 -4.04 16.63 27.84
N ARG A 83 -5.21 17.25 27.96
CA ARG A 83 -5.31 18.68 28.26
C ARG A 83 -4.44 18.82 29.50
N ALA A 84 -3.35 19.59 29.40
CA ALA A 84 -2.49 19.82 30.56
C ALA A 84 -3.41 20.19 31.74
N PRO A 85 -3.29 19.50 32.89
CA PRO A 85 -4.19 19.71 34.01
C PRO A 85 -4.16 21.21 34.33
N ARG A 86 -5.31 21.86 34.18
CA ARG A 86 -5.38 23.32 34.37
C ARG A 86 -5.40 23.67 35.86
N ASN A 87 -5.81 22.70 36.70
CA ASN A 87 -5.94 22.81 38.14
C ASN A 87 -5.33 21.57 38.84
N GLU A 88 -4.91 21.73 40.09
CA GLU A 88 -4.32 20.65 40.92
C GLU A 88 -5.27 19.44 41.12
N ASP A 89 -6.58 19.66 41.06
CA ASP A 89 -7.58 18.61 41.21
C ASP A 89 -7.58 17.59 40.06
N ASP A 90 -7.22 18.03 38.85
CA ASP A 90 -7.08 17.13 37.69
C ASP A 90 -5.87 16.20 37.84
N VAL A 91 -4.78 16.68 38.46
CA VAL A 91 -3.57 15.88 38.72
C VAL A 91 -3.88 14.75 39.70
N ARG A 92 -4.66 15.04 40.74
CA ARG A 92 -5.05 14.05 41.76
C ARG A 92 -5.93 12.94 41.19
N LYS A 93 -6.86 13.27 40.30
CA LYS A 93 -7.70 12.26 39.63
C LYS A 93 -6.90 11.31 38.74
N ILE A 94 -5.87 11.81 38.05
CA ILE A 94 -4.99 10.97 37.21
C ILE A 94 -4.19 9.99 38.08
N LEU A 95 -3.66 10.46 39.22
CA LEU A 95 -2.91 9.62 40.15
C LEU A 95 -3.77 8.55 40.84
N MET A 96 -5.04 8.85 41.14
CA MET A 96 -5.95 7.89 41.78
C MET A 96 -6.56 6.88 40.80
N GLY A 97 -6.55 7.13 39.50
CA GLY A 97 -7.03 6.17 38.48
C GLY A 97 -5.98 5.17 38.01
N LEU A 98 -4.77 5.21 38.57
CA LEU A 98 -3.60 4.40 38.17
C LEU A 98 -3.16 3.40 39.25
N ILE A 99 -3.96 3.26 40.32
CA ILE A 99 -3.90 2.21 41.35
C ILE A 99 -5.15 1.35 41.19
#